data_AF-A0A4W5K007-F1
#
_entry.id   AF-A0A4W5K007-F1
#
_cell.length_a   1.000
_cell.length_b   1.000
_cell.length_c   1.000
_cell.angle_alpha   90.00
_cell.angle_beta   90.00
_cell.angle_gamma   90.00
#
_symmetry.space_group_name_H-M   'P 1'
#
loop_
_entity.id
_entity.type
_entity.pdbx_description
1 polymer ?
#
loop_
_entity_poly.entity_id
_entity_poly.type
_entity_poly.pdbx_seq_one_letter_code
_entity_poly.pdbx_strand_id
1 'polypeptide(L)' 'MAKYWASDLQNSVATRCLQLHGGWGYMWEYPIAKAFVDSRIQPIYGGTNEIMKELIARSIVSQK' A
#
# COMPACT_ATOMS: atom_id res chain seq x y z
N MET A 1 2.83 11.03 -7.91
CA MET A 1 1.67 11.09 -6.98
C MET A 1 0.82 9.82 -7.02
N ALA A 2 0.35 9.38 -8.19
CA ALA A 2 -0.54 8.21 -8.32
C ALA A 2 -0.03 6.93 -7.62
N LYS A 3 1.23 6.55 -7.85
CA LYS A 3 1.83 5.34 -7.26
C LYS A 3 1.75 5.33 -5.73
N TYR A 4 2.23 6.38 -5.07
CA TYR A 4 2.21 6.52 -3.61
C TYR A 4 0.79 6.37 -3.06
N TRP A 5 -0.15 7.10 -3.65
CA TRP A 5 -1.52 7.13 -3.14
C TRP A 5 -2.22 5.78 -3.33
N ALA A 6 -2.08 5.16 -4.50
CA ALA A 6 -2.69 3.88 -4.79
C ALA A 6 -2.12 2.74 -3.94
N SER A 7 -0.80 2.68 -3.75
CA SER A 7 -0.15 1.64 -2.95
C SER A 7 -0.52 1.76 -1.45
N ASP A 8 -0.60 2.98 -0.92
CA ASP A 8 -1.00 3.24 0.46
C ASP A 8 -2.48 2.93 0.69
N LEU A 9 -3.34 3.31 -0.26
CA LEU A 9 -4.76 2.97 -0.24
C LEU A 9 -4.98 1.46 -0.28
N GLN A 10 -4.32 0.75 -1.20
CA GLN A 10 -4.45 -0.71 -1.30
C GLN A 10 -4.06 -1.39 0.02
N ASN A 11 -2.96 -0.95 0.64
CA ASN A 11 -2.47 -1.51 1.89
C ASN A 11 -3.48 -1.30 3.04
N SER A 12 -3.99 -0.08 3.19
CA SER A 12 -4.97 0.26 4.24
C SER A 12 -6.30 -0.47 4.04
N VAL A 13 -6.79 -0.56 2.80
CA VAL A 13 -8.02 -1.28 2.47
C VAL A 13 -7.86 -2.78 2.74
N ALA A 14 -6.79 -3.41 2.26
CA ALA A 14 -6.54 -4.83 2.49
C ALA A 14 -6.43 -5.15 3.99
N THR A 15 -5.78 -4.28 4.77
CA THR A 15 -5.68 -4.42 6.23
C THR A 15 -7.06 -4.32 6.90
N ARG A 16 -7.90 -3.38 6.49
CA ARG A 16 -9.26 -3.25 7.04
C ARG A 16 -10.13 -4.45 6.68
N CYS A 17 -10.03 -4.94 5.45
CA CYS A 17 -10.74 -6.15 5.01
C CYS A 17 -10.27 -7.38 5.80
N LEU A 18 -8.96 -7.52 6.05
CA LEU A 18 -8.40 -8.57 6.89
C LEU A 18 -9.00 -8.53 8.31
N GLN A 19 -9.07 -7.35 8.92
CA GLN A 19 -9.66 -7.17 10.25
C GLN A 19 -11.13 -7.62 10.32
N LEU A 20 -11.92 -7.38 9.26
CA LEU A 20 -13.31 -7.83 9.17
C LEU A 20 -13.44 -9.37 9.12
N HIS A 21 -12.46 -10.06 8.55
CA HIS A 21 -12.41 -11.52 8.50
C HIS A 21 -11.87 -12.14 9.81
N GLY A 22 -11.35 -11.33 10.73
CA GLY A 22 -10.78 -11.79 11.99
C GLY A 22 -9.66 -12.83 11.78
N GLY A 23 -9.63 -13.87 12.63
CA GLY A 23 -8.62 -14.93 12.54
C GLY A 23 -8.65 -15.70 11.22
N TRP A 24 -9.82 -15.85 10.59
CA TRP A 24 -9.94 -16.51 9.28
C TRP A 24 -9.26 -15.73 8.17
N GLY A 25 -9.08 -14.42 8.35
CA GLY A 25 -8.34 -13.59 7.41
C GLY A 25 -6.88 -14.01 7.21
N TYR A 26 -6.31 -14.74 8.17
CA TYR A 26 -4.92 -15.24 8.11
C TYR A 26 -4.80 -16.66 7.52
N MET A 27 -5.92 -17.29 7.17
CA MET A 27 -5.94 -18.62 6.55
C MET A 27 -5.80 -18.49 5.02
N TRP A 28 -4.85 -19.19 4.42
CA TRP A 28 -4.53 -19.10 2.98
C TRP A 28 -5.66 -19.59 2.06
N GLU A 29 -6.62 -20.32 2.60
CA GLU A 29 -7.84 -20.75 1.93
C GLU A 29 -8.76 -19.57 1.60
N TYR A 30 -8.66 -18.45 2.34
CA TYR A 30 -9.43 -17.25 2.07
C TYR A 30 -8.65 -16.26 1.20
N PRO A 31 -9.25 -15.72 0.11
CA PRO A 31 -8.58 -14.79 -0.79
C PRO A 31 -8.01 -13.54 -0.13
N ILE A 32 -8.58 -13.13 1.01
CA ILE A 32 -8.13 -11.95 1.76
C ILE A 32 -6.71 -12.10 2.29
N ALA A 33 -6.28 -13.32 2.68
CA ALA A 33 -4.93 -13.57 3.18
C ALA A 33 -3.90 -13.22 2.09
N LYS A 34 -4.15 -13.70 0.86
CA LYS A 34 -3.32 -13.39 -0.29
C LYS A 34 -3.37 -11.90 -0.64
N ALA A 35 -4.55 -11.30 -0.70
CA ALA A 35 -4.69 -9.88 -1.01
C ALA A 35 -3.95 -8.98 0.01
N PHE A 36 -3.96 -9.34 1.29
CA PHE A 36 -3.19 -8.67 2.32
C PHE A 36 -1.69 -8.77 2.07
N VAL A 37 -1.16 -9.99 1.85
CA VAL A 37 0.28 -10.19 1.58
C VAL A 37 0.71 -9.47 0.30
N ASP A 38 -0.07 -9.57 -0.78
CA ASP A 38 0.20 -8.90 -2.05
C ASP A 38 0.15 -7.37 -1.91
N SER A 39 -0.67 -6.83 -0.99
CA SER A 39 -0.70 -5.39 -0.71
C SER A 39 0.56 -4.89 0.01
N ARG A 40 1.24 -5.75 0.78
CA ARG A 40 2.41 -5.36 1.60
C ARG A 40 3.64 -5.03 0.77
N ILE A 41 3.77 -5.62 -0.41
CA ILE A 41 4.92 -5.34 -1.29
C ILE A 41 4.74 -3.99 -2.02
N GLN A 42 3.52 -3.56 -2.33
CA GLN A 42 3.18 -2.37 -3.13
C GLN A 42 3.89 -1.06 -2.72
N PRO A 43 4.05 -0.75 -1.43
CA PRO A 43 4.76 0.45 -0.98
C PRO A 43 6.29 0.37 -1.16
N ILE A 44 6.85 -0.78 -1.54
CA ILE A 44 8.29 -1.06 -1.51
C ILE A 44 8.88 -1.09 -2.93
N TYR A 45 8.37 -1.95 -3.81
CA TYR A 45 8.95 -2.16 -5.15
C TYR A 45 8.58 -1.03 -6.12
N GLY A 46 9.38 -0.84 -7.17
CA GLY A 46 9.18 0.25 -8.14
C GLY A 46 9.33 1.64 -7.51
N GLY A 47 10.15 1.77 -6.46
CA GLY A 47 10.41 2.98 -5.67
C GLY A 47 9.51 3.10 -4.44
N THR A 48 10.07 3.23 -3.25
CA THR A 48 9.27 3.22 -2.02
C THR A 48 8.32 4.41 -1.94
N ASN A 49 7.28 4.31 -1.11
CA ASN A 49 6.36 5.42 -0.87
C ASN A 49 7.08 6.68 -0.34
N GLU A 50 8.15 6.51 0.43
CA GLU A 50 8.99 7.58 0.96
C GLU A 50 9.73 8.29 -0.18
N ILE A 51 10.35 7.54 -1.09
CA ILE A 51 11.01 8.10 -2.28
C ILE A 51 10.00 8.84 -3.16
N MET A 52 8.80 8.29 -3.32
CA MET A 52 7.73 8.96 -4.08
C MET A 52 7.32 10.29 -3.44
N LYS A 53 7.17 10.32 -2.11
CA LYS A 53 6.88 11.55 -1.37
C LYS A 53 8.01 12.57 -1.53
N GLU A 54 9.27 12.13 -1.47
CA GLU A 54 10.44 12.98 -1.66
C GLU A 54 10.46 13.62 -3.06
N LEU A 55 10.26 12.82 -4.11
CA LEU A 55 10.22 13.32 -5.50
C LEU A 55 9.09 14.33 -5.72
N ILE A 56 7.91 14.06 -5.15
CA ILE A 56 6.77 14.98 -5.18
C ILE A 56 7.13 16.28 -4.45
N ALA A 57 7.69 16.20 -3.24
CA ALA A 57 8.09 17.36 -2.46
C ALA A 57 9.11 18.23 -3.20
N ARG A 58 10.12 17.62 -3.85
CA ARG A 58 11.08 18.33 -4.71
C ARG A 58 10.39 19.10 -5.82
N SER A 59 9.40 18.49 -6.49
CA SER A 59 8.66 19.18 -7.55
C SER A 59 7.85 20.37 -7.06
N ILE A 60 7.34 20.33 -5.82
CA ILE A 60 6.58 21.43 -5.21
C ILE A 60 7.52 22.56 -4.77
N VAL A 61 8.63 22.23 -4.11
CA VAL A 61 9.58 23.22 -3.56
C VAL A 61 10.43 23.87 -4.66
N SER A 62 10.73 23.15 -5.74
CA SER A 62 11.56 23.64 -6.85
C SER A 62 10.83 24.58 -7.81
N GLN A 63 9.50 24.65 -7.78
CA GLN A 63 8.76 25.67 -8.52
C GLN A 63 8.88 27.02 -7.79
N LYS A 64 10.01 27.70 -8.02
CA LYS A 64 10.22 29.12 -7.77
C LYS A 64 10.43 29.84 -9.09
#